data_AF-N8YFX2-F1
#
_entry.id   AF-N8YFX2-F1
#
_cell.length_a   1.000
_cell.length_b   1.000
_cell.length_c   1.000
_cell.angle_alpha   90.00
_cell.angle_beta   90.00
_cell.angle_gamma   90.00
#
_symmetry.space_group_name_H-M   'P 1'
#
loop_
_entity.id
_entity.type
_entity.pdbx_description
1 polymer ?
#
loop_
_entity_poly.entity_id
_entity_poly.type
_entity_poly.pdbx_seq_one_letter_code
_entity_poly.pdbx_strand_id
1 'polypeptide(L)' 'DLIKNGGGIRKVRCAQGNKGKSGGIRVIYYWVTEDDQIFFLVAYPKSVKDNLTDKETSILRQLVKEQFHG' A
#
# COMPACT_ATOMS: atom_id res chain seq x y z
N ASP A 1 5.31 -2.42 -6.61
CA ASP A 1 6.62 -2.29 -5.92
C ASP A 1 6.54 -2.87 -4.52
N LEU A 2 7.43 -3.78 -4.14
CA LEU A 2 7.56 -4.26 -2.75
C LEU A 2 8.17 -3.17 -1.88
N ILE A 3 7.61 -2.95 -0.68
CA ILE A 3 8.13 -1.95 0.26
C ILE A 3 9.13 -2.61 1.21
N LYS A 4 10.35 -2.06 1.26
CA LYS A 4 11.39 -2.53 2.19
C LYS A 4 10.92 -2.39 3.64
N ASN A 5 11.25 -3.37 4.48
CA ASN A 5 10.84 -3.44 5.89
C ASN A 5 9.32 -3.43 6.14
N GLY A 6 8.49 -3.53 5.09
CA GLY A 6 7.03 -3.47 5.18
C GLY A 6 6.33 -4.80 5.45
N GLY A 7 7.07 -5.88 5.72
CA GLY A 7 6.48 -7.19 6.03
C GLY A 7 5.67 -7.80 4.89
N GLY A 8 6.01 -7.49 3.63
CA GLY A 8 5.34 -8.03 2.44
C GLY A 8 4.36 -7.08 1.77
N ILE A 9 4.04 -5.91 2.36
CA ILE A 9 3.18 -4.91 1.71
C ILE A 9 3.82 -4.33 0.45
N ARG A 10 2.97 -3.99 -0.53
CA ARG A 10 3.33 -3.52 -1.86
C ARG A 10 2.63 -2.21 -2.16
N LYS A 11 3.25 -1.39 -3.00
CA LYS A 11 2.71 -0.15 -3.55
C LYS A 11 2.42 -0.32 -5.03
N VAL A 12 1.24 0.11 -5.48
CA VAL A 12 0.89 0.27 -6.89
C VAL A 12 0.55 1.74 -7.18
N ARG A 13 0.89 2.19 -8.38
CA ARG A 13 0.56 3.53 -8.89
C ARG A 13 -0.62 3.37 -9.85
N CYS A 14 -1.74 4.01 -9.54
CA CYS A 14 -2.93 4.00 -10.37
C CYS A 14 -3.10 5.39 -11.00
N ALA A 15 -3.35 5.45 -12.30
CA ALA A 15 -3.79 6.68 -12.94
C ALA A 15 -5.27 6.91 -12.62
N GLN A 16 -5.65 8.13 -12.22
CA GLN A 16 -7.06 8.51 -12.15
C GLN A 16 -7.43 9.15 -13.50
N GLY A 17 -8.38 8.54 -14.22
CA GLY A 17 -8.80 9.01 -15.55
C GLY A 17 -9.27 10.48 -15.56
N ASN A 18 -9.06 11.16 -16.69
CA ASN A 18 -9.40 12.57 -16.95
C ASN A 18 -8.77 13.62 -16.01
N LYS A 19 -7.87 13.24 -15.10
CA LYS A 19 -7.09 14.20 -14.29
C LYS A 19 -5.65 14.26 -14.78
N GLY A 20 -5.08 15.47 -14.84
CA GLY A 20 -3.71 15.72 -15.27
C GLY A 20 -2.64 15.06 -14.37
N LYS A 21 -1.36 15.44 -14.52
CA LYS A 21 -0.20 14.81 -13.86
C LYS A 21 -0.28 14.64 -12.32
N SER A 22 -1.18 15.37 -11.64
CA SER A 22 -1.46 15.31 -10.19
C SER A 22 -2.57 14.31 -9.79
N GLY A 23 -3.30 13.74 -10.74
CA GLY A 23 -4.46 12.86 -10.47
C GLY A 23 -4.13 11.44 -10.02
N GLY A 24 -2.86 11.00 -10.09
CA GLY A 24 -2.50 9.64 -9.73
C GLY A 24 -2.83 9.28 -8.27
N ILE A 25 -3.17 8.03 -8.01
CA ILE A 25 -3.41 7.48 -6.67
C ILE A 25 -2.31 6.45 -6.38
N ARG A 26 -1.81 6.44 -5.15
CA ARG A 26 -0.94 5.38 -4.64
C ARG A 26 -1.76 4.48 -3.75
N VAL A 27 -1.74 3.20 -4.04
CA VAL A 27 -2.43 2.18 -3.24
C VAL A 27 -1.39 1.27 -2.63
N ILE A 28 -1.49 1.07 -1.31
CA ILE A 28 -0.72 0.08 -0.57
C ILE A 28 -1.61 -1.13 -0.35
N TYR A 29 -1.11 -2.31 -0.72
CA TYR A 29 -1.83 -3.57 -0.63
C TYR A 29 -0.93 -4.68 -0.10
N TYR A 30 -1.55 -5.76 0.35
CA TYR A 30 -0.91 -7.02 0.70
C TYR A 30 -1.53 -8.14 -0.12
N TRP A 31 -0.73 -9.10 -0.57
CA TRP A 31 -1.23 -10.27 -1.27
C TRP A 31 -1.23 -11.45 -0.30
N VAL A 32 -2.43 -11.87 0.09
CA VAL A 32 -2.68 -13.02 0.95
C VAL A 32 -2.60 -14.25 0.05
N THR A 33 -1.43 -14.91 0.05
CA THR A 33 -1.17 -16.02 -0.89
C THR A 33 -1.94 -17.29 -0.59
N GLU A 34 -2.38 -17.47 0.66
CA GLU A 34 -3.13 -18.65 1.09
C GLU A 34 -4.51 -18.73 0.41
N ASP A 35 -5.17 -17.58 0.24
CA ASP A 35 -6.50 -17.48 -0.36
C ASP A 35 -6.50 -16.80 -1.76
N ASP A 36 -5.31 -16.48 -2.28
CA ASP A 36 -5.11 -15.68 -3.51
C ASP A 36 -5.88 -14.35 -3.52
N GLN A 37 -5.89 -13.64 -2.38
CA GLN A 37 -6.64 -12.40 -2.20
C GLN A 37 -5.74 -11.17 -2.10
N ILE A 38 -6.21 -10.06 -2.66
CA ILE A 38 -5.56 -8.75 -2.51
C ILE A 38 -6.26 -7.96 -1.42
N PHE A 39 -5.54 -7.70 -0.34
CA PHE A 39 -6.01 -6.86 0.74
C PHE A 39 -5.52 -5.42 0.53
N PHE A 40 -6.44 -4.48 0.34
CA PHE A 40 -6.10 -3.05 0.20
C PHE A 40 -6.01 -2.40 1.58
N LEU A 41 -4.85 -1.85 1.93
CA LEU A 41 -4.63 -1.22 3.24
C LEU A 41 -4.95 0.26 3.23
N VAL A 42 -4.43 0.98 2.24
CA VAL A 42 -4.63 2.43 2.14
C VAL A 42 -4.46 2.89 0.70
N ALA A 43 -5.32 3.83 0.29
CA ALA A 43 -5.21 4.55 -0.97
C ALA A 43 -5.13 6.05 -0.69
N TYR A 44 -4.19 6.74 -1.33
CA TYR A 44 -4.02 8.18 -1.16
C TYR A 44 -3.61 8.87 -2.47
N PRO A 45 -4.02 10.13 -2.70
CA PRO A 45 -3.60 10.90 -3.87
C PRO A 45 -2.08 11.08 -3.89
N LYS A 46 -1.51 11.14 -5.10
CA LYS A 46 -0.08 11.39 -5.32
C LYS A 46 0.38 12.69 -4.64
N SER A 47 -0.47 13.71 -4.63
CA SER A 47 -0.18 15.03 -4.04
C SER A 47 -0.01 15.03 -2.53
N VAL A 48 -0.53 14.02 -1.83
CA VAL A 48 -0.45 13.96 -0.36
C VAL A 48 0.92 13.52 0.09
N LYS A 49 1.47 12.46 -0.53
CA LYS A 49 2.85 12.04 -0.28
C LYS A 49 3.42 11.13 -1.35
N ASP A 50 4.74 11.10 -1.45
CA ASP A 50 5.45 10.24 -2.38
C ASP A 50 5.75 8.82 -1.88
N ASN A 51 6.15 8.72 -0.60
CA ASN A 51 6.50 7.48 0.06
C ASN A 51 5.93 7.46 1.48
N LEU A 52 5.72 6.25 2.01
CA LEU A 52 5.42 6.07 3.43
C LEU A 52 6.63 6.46 4.27
N THR A 53 6.39 6.97 5.48
CA THR A 53 7.43 7.09 6.49
C THR A 53 7.73 5.72 7.10
N ASP A 54 8.85 5.60 7.81
CA ASP A 54 9.18 4.37 8.54
C ASP A 54 8.13 4.03 9.58
N LYS A 55 7.59 5.06 10.27
CA LYS A 55 6.51 4.89 11.25
C LYS A 55 5.24 4.34 10.61
N GLU A 56 4.80 4.91 9.48
CA GLU A 56 3.62 4.40 8.77
C GLU A 56 3.84 2.98 8.24
N THR A 57 5.04 2.71 7.70
CA THR A 57 5.40 1.38 7.22
C THR A 57 5.35 0.36 8.35
N SER A 58 5.82 0.73 9.54
CA SER A 58 5.74 -0.10 10.74
C SER A 58 4.29 -0.38 11.16
N ILE A 59 3.43 0.64 11.17
CA ILE A 59 2.00 0.49 11.50
C ILE A 59 1.33 -0.47 10.51
N LEU A 60 1.51 -0.27 9.20
CA LEU A 60 0.90 -1.13 8.19
C LEU A 60 1.44 -2.56 8.24
N ARG A 61 2.74 -2.73 8.51
CA ARG A 61 3.34 -4.05 8.74
C ARG A 61 2.71 -4.76 9.93
N GLN A 62 2.50 -4.05 11.03
CA GLN A 62 1.91 -4.62 12.24
C GLN A 62 0.47 -5.06 11.98
N LEU A 63 -0.32 -4.24 11.27
CA LEU A 63 -1.68 -4.57 10.85
C LEU A 63 -1.75 -5.87 10.03
N VAL A 64 -0.88 -6.03 9.02
CA VAL A 64 -0.82 -7.29 8.24
C VAL A 64 -0.44 -8.47 9.11
N LYS A 65 0.53 -8.30 10.00
CA LYS A 65 0.99 -9.36 10.89
C LYS A 65 -0.16 -9.85 11.78
N GLU A 66 -0.91 -8.93 12.38
CA GLU A 66 -2.05 -9.27 13.25
C GLU A 66 -3.19 -9.96 12.48
N GLN A 67 -3.43 -9.56 11.23
CA GLN A 67 -4.55 -10.06 10.44
C GLN A 67 -4.28 -11.41 9.74
N PHE A 68 -3.04 -11.67 9.32
CA PHE A 68 -2.71 -12.79 8.44
C PHE A 68 -1.55 -13.67 8.92
N HIS A 69 -0.79 -13.26 9.94
CA HIS A 69 0.33 -14.05 10.50
C HIS A 69 0.23 -14.19 12.03
N GLY A 70 -0.97 -13.96 12.59
CA GLY A 70 -1.29 -14.10 14.00
C GLY A 70 -1.77 -15.50 14.33
#